data_AF-A0A7X8E853-F1
#
_entry.id   AF-A0A7X8E853-F1
#
_cell.length_a   1.000
_cell.length_b   1.000
_cell.length_c   1.000
_cell.angle_alpha   90.00
_cell.angle_beta   90.00
_cell.angle_gamma   90.00
#
_symmetry.space_group_name_H-M   'P 1'
#
loop_
_entity.id
_entity.type
_entity.pdbx_description
1 polymer ?
#
loop_
_entity_poly.entity_id
_entity_poly.type
_entity_poly.pdbx_seq_one_letter_code
_entity_poly.pdbx_strand_id
1 'polypeptide(L)'
;MTRRKYTDKFKLHVVKDYYNSPLGVRAIASKYGLPSKNYINRWEEQLKRKGLLPPDATKPNKATGGPKRAILDNKGKTPREIQYEKEIQLLKAKVAYYEKLEHLQPFIKKKREVGKSSTK
;
A
#
# COMPACT_ATOMS: atom_id res chain seq x y z
N MET A 1 -20.34 -34.29 22.79
CA MET A 1 -20.33 -33.20 21.78
C MET A 1 -21.25 -33.56 20.63
N THR A 2 -22.28 -32.77 20.34
CA THR A 2 -23.21 -33.01 19.22
C THR A 2 -22.56 -32.62 17.89
N ARG A 3 -22.54 -33.54 16.92
CA ARG A 3 -22.07 -33.20 15.56
C ARG A 3 -23.11 -32.29 14.91
N ARG A 4 -22.78 -31.02 14.69
CA ARG A 4 -23.57 -30.13 13.83
C ARG A 4 -23.65 -30.72 12.43
N LYS A 5 -24.86 -31.03 11.97
CA LYS A 5 -25.14 -31.49 10.60
C LYS A 5 -25.55 -30.30 9.76
N TYR A 6 -24.95 -30.18 8.57
CA TYR A 6 -25.27 -29.14 7.61
C TYR A 6 -25.89 -29.77 6.37
N THR A 7 -26.94 -29.15 5.84
CA THR A 7 -27.59 -29.59 4.60
C THR A 7 -26.70 -29.32 3.40
N ASP A 8 -26.83 -30.11 2.33
CA ASP A 8 -26.00 -29.92 1.14
C ASP A 8 -26.25 -28.56 0.47
N LYS A 9 -27.49 -28.05 0.52
CA LYS A 9 -27.84 -26.69 0.07
C LYS A 9 -27.02 -25.62 0.80
N PHE A 10 -26.89 -25.73 2.11
CA PHE A 10 -26.10 -24.79 2.90
C PHE A 10 -24.60 -24.90 2.56
N LYS A 11 -24.06 -26.12 2.50
CA LYS A 11 -22.66 -26.34 2.14
C LYS A 11 -22.33 -25.73 0.78
N LEU A 12 -23.19 -25.96 -0.21
CA LEU A 12 -23.03 -25.44 -1.56
C LEU A 12 -23.06 -23.91 -1.57
N HIS A 13 -23.97 -23.30 -0.81
CA HIS A 13 -24.02 -21.85 -0.66
C HIS A 13 -22.70 -21.29 -0.09
N VAL A 14 -22.18 -21.89 0.98
CA VAL A 14 -20.93 -21.45 1.61
C VAL A 14 -19.74 -21.61 0.67
N VAL A 15 -19.64 -22.72 -0.07
CA VAL A 15 -18.54 -22.93 -1.04
C VAL A 15 -18.63 -21.96 -2.22
N LYS A 16 -19.84 -21.67 -2.72
CA LYS A 16 -20.03 -20.65 -3.77
C LYS A 16 -19.65 -19.25 -3.27
N ASP A 17 -20.05 -18.88 -2.05
CA ASP A 17 -19.63 -17.61 -1.44
C ASP A 17 -18.10 -17.55 -1.29
N TYR A 18 -17.47 -18.66 -0.87
CA TYR A 18 -16.01 -18.76 -0.81
C TYR A 18 -15.34 -18.54 -2.17
N TYR A 19 -15.89 -19.05 -3.27
CA TYR A 19 -15.32 -18.87 -4.61
C TYR A 19 -15.48 -17.44 -5.14
N ASN A 20 -16.62 -16.82 -4.88
CA ASN A 20 -16.93 -15.48 -5.38
C ASN A 20 -16.29 -14.37 -4.53
N SER A 21 -16.14 -14.61 -3.22
CA SER A 21 -15.63 -13.63 -2.27
C SER A 21 -14.11 -13.41 -2.37
N PRO A 22 -13.63 -12.16 -2.20
CA PRO A 22 -12.20 -11.88 -2.03
C PRO A 22 -11.63 -12.45 -0.73
N LEU A 23 -12.47 -12.90 0.21
CA LEU A 23 -12.07 -13.37 1.51
C LEU A 23 -11.38 -14.74 1.46
N GLY A 24 -10.40 -14.94 2.33
CA GLY A 24 -9.79 -16.25 2.55
C GLY A 24 -10.73 -17.23 3.26
N VAL A 25 -10.42 -18.52 3.19
CA VAL A 25 -11.23 -19.61 3.77
C VAL A 25 -11.51 -19.42 5.27
N ARG A 26 -10.58 -18.83 6.03
CA ARG A 26 -10.74 -18.54 7.47
C ARG A 26 -11.80 -17.46 7.72
N ALA A 27 -11.81 -16.42 6.89
CA ALA A 27 -12.77 -15.32 7.02
C ALA A 27 -14.18 -15.79 6.63
N ILE A 28 -14.31 -16.62 5.59
CA ILE A 28 -15.60 -17.25 5.25
C ILE A 28 -16.08 -18.18 6.37
N ALA A 29 -15.19 -19.02 6.92
CA ALA A 29 -15.56 -19.88 8.05
C ALA A 29 -16.09 -19.06 9.24
N SER A 30 -15.44 -17.94 9.54
CA SER A 30 -15.87 -17.02 10.62
C SER A 30 -17.22 -16.37 10.30
N LYS A 31 -17.44 -15.90 9.06
CA LYS A 31 -18.70 -15.31 8.58
C LYS A 31 -19.90 -16.24 8.81
N TYR A 32 -19.72 -17.54 8.62
CA TYR A 32 -20.78 -18.55 8.79
C TYR A 32 -20.73 -19.28 10.14
N GLY A 33 -19.93 -18.82 11.10
CA GLY A 33 -19.83 -19.42 12.44
C GLY A 33 -19.34 -20.87 12.43
N LEU A 34 -18.48 -21.23 11.46
CA LEU A 34 -17.93 -22.57 11.34
C LEU A 34 -16.79 -22.77 12.33
N PRO A 35 -16.72 -23.93 13.02
CA PRO A 35 -15.66 -24.19 14.00
C PRO A 35 -14.24 -24.23 13.42
N SER A 36 -14.11 -24.49 12.12
CA SER A 36 -12.81 -24.58 11.45
C SER A 36 -12.94 -24.33 9.95
N LYS A 37 -11.88 -23.76 9.35
CA LYS A 37 -11.75 -23.64 7.89
C LYS A 37 -11.86 -24.98 7.16
N ASN A 38 -11.49 -26.08 7.83
CA ASN A 38 -11.47 -27.42 7.26
C ASN A 38 -12.86 -27.92 6.84
N TYR A 39 -13.94 -27.33 7.39
CA TYR A 39 -15.30 -27.65 6.95
C TYR A 39 -15.51 -27.29 5.48
N ILE A 40 -15.02 -26.13 5.04
CA ILE A 40 -15.21 -25.64 3.67
C ILE A 40 -14.46 -26.55 2.69
N ASN A 41 -13.20 -26.88 2.98
CA ASN A 41 -12.40 -27.80 2.14
C ASN A 41 -13.06 -29.19 2.04
N ARG A 42 -13.51 -29.75 3.16
CA ARG A 42 -14.21 -31.06 3.16
C ARG A 42 -15.53 -31.02 2.41
N TRP A 43 -16.25 -29.90 2.50
CA TRP A 43 -17.51 -29.73 1.76
C TRP A 43 -17.28 -29.60 0.27
N GLU A 44 -16.22 -28.91 -0.14
CA GLU A 44 -15.81 -28.85 -1.54
C GLU A 44 -15.62 -30.26 -2.12
N GLU A 45 -14.81 -31.09 -1.48
CA GLU A 45 -14.60 -32.50 -1.85
C GLU A 45 -15.91 -33.31 -1.84
N GLN A 46 -16.71 -33.16 -0.78
CA GLN A 46 -17.99 -33.89 -0.65
C GLN A 46 -18.97 -33.51 -1.77
N LEU A 47 -19.05 -32.24 -2.13
CA LEU A 47 -19.97 -31.74 -3.15
C LEU A 47 -19.48 -32.12 -4.55
N LYS A 48 -18.16 -32.13 -4.82
CA LYS A 48 -17.56 -32.68 -6.03
C LYS A 48 -17.92 -34.15 -6.21
N ARG A 49 -17.73 -34.96 -5.18
CA ARG A 49 -18.09 -36.39 -5.20
C ARG A 49 -19.59 -36.63 -5.41
N LYS A 50 -20.44 -35.71 -4.98
CA LYS A 50 -21.89 -35.76 -5.18
C LYS A 50 -22.34 -35.21 -6.55
N GLY A 51 -21.44 -34.70 -7.37
CA GLY A 51 -21.77 -34.05 -8.65
C GLY A 51 -22.47 -32.69 -8.51
N LEU A 52 -22.46 -32.09 -7.30
CA LEU A 52 -23.06 -30.77 -7.04
C LEU A 52 -22.09 -29.60 -7.33
N LEU A 53 -20.80 -29.92 -7.52
CA LEU A 53 -19.75 -29.02 -7.94
C LEU A 53 -18.93 -29.70 -9.05
N PRO A 54 -18.47 -28.97 -10.07
CA PRO A 54 -17.57 -29.51 -11.09
C PRO A 54 -16.30 -30.10 -10.44
N PRO A 55 -15.72 -31.19 -10.99
CA PRO A 55 -14.54 -31.84 -10.41
C PRO A 55 -13.31 -30.91 -10.38
N ASP A 56 -13.21 -30.03 -11.37
CA ASP A 56 -12.20 -28.99 -11.55
C ASP A 56 -12.52 -27.68 -10.80
N ALA A 57 -13.70 -27.58 -10.17
CA ALA A 57 -14.11 -26.36 -9.48
C ALA A 57 -13.20 -26.10 -8.28
N THR A 58 -12.24 -25.22 -8.44
CA THR A 58 -11.37 -24.72 -7.38
C THR A 58 -11.61 -23.24 -7.21
N LYS A 59 -11.30 -22.70 -6.02
CA LYS A 59 -11.30 -21.24 -5.87
C LYS A 59 -10.27 -20.68 -6.87
N PRO A 60 -10.66 -19.79 -7.81
CA PRO A 60 -9.69 -19.17 -8.69
C PRO A 60 -8.66 -18.48 -7.80
N ASN A 61 -7.38 -18.73 -8.06
CA ASN A 61 -6.26 -18.09 -7.37
C ASN A 61 -6.32 -16.58 -7.62
N LYS A 62 -7.21 -15.88 -6.92
CA LYS A 62 -7.08 -14.44 -6.66
C LYS A 62 -5.91 -14.37 -5.71
N ALA A 63 -4.73 -14.12 -6.28
CA ALA A 63 -3.49 -14.10 -5.56
C ALA A 63 -3.71 -13.48 -4.17
N THR A 64 -3.73 -14.31 -3.13
CA THR A 64 -3.47 -13.86 -1.77
C THR A 64 -1.97 -13.65 -1.63
N GLY A 65 -1.35 -13.05 -2.64
CA GLY A 65 -0.18 -12.24 -2.44
C GLY A 65 -0.73 -10.92 -1.94
N GLY A 66 -0.62 -10.67 -0.64
CA GLY A 66 -0.33 -9.29 -0.26
C GLY A 66 0.81 -8.79 -1.16
N PRO A 67 0.91 -7.47 -1.43
CA PRO A 67 1.90 -6.96 -2.36
C PRO A 67 3.23 -7.62 -2.01
N LYS A 68 3.83 -8.32 -3.00
CA LYS A 68 5.15 -8.92 -2.85
C LYS A 68 6.00 -7.84 -2.21
N ARG A 69 6.31 -7.97 -0.91
CA ARG A 69 7.22 -7.04 -0.23
C ARG A 69 8.58 -7.02 -0.96
N ALA A 70 8.84 -8.02 -1.79
CA ALA A 70 9.93 -8.12 -2.76
C ALA A 70 9.85 -7.20 -4.02
N ILE A 71 8.89 -6.28 -4.17
CA ILE A 71 8.92 -5.24 -5.23
C ILE A 71 9.39 -3.88 -4.68
N LEU A 72 9.43 -3.70 -3.35
CA LEU A 72 9.85 -2.42 -2.76
C LEU A 72 11.37 -2.20 -2.81
N ASP A 73 12.14 -3.24 -3.11
CA ASP A 73 13.59 -3.18 -3.16
C ASP A 73 14.02 -3.31 -4.63
N ASN A 74 14.53 -2.22 -5.21
CA ASN A 74 15.02 -2.04 -6.59
C ASN A 74 14.08 -1.36 -7.60
N LYS A 75 13.40 -0.27 -7.23
CA LYS A 75 13.26 0.83 -8.20
C LYS A 75 14.35 1.84 -7.90
N GLY A 76 15.43 1.78 -8.68
CA GLY A 76 16.35 2.92 -8.76
C GLY A 76 15.55 4.19 -9.07
N LYS A 77 16.02 5.34 -8.58
CA LYS A 77 15.35 6.63 -8.79
C LYS A 77 15.11 6.83 -10.29
N THR A 78 13.87 7.18 -10.65
CA THR A 78 13.54 7.54 -12.02
C THR A 78 14.38 8.75 -12.45
N PRO A 79 14.67 8.93 -13.75
CA PRO A 79 15.41 10.11 -14.23
C PRO A 79 14.79 11.44 -13.76
N ARG A 80 13.46 11.48 -13.64
CA ARG A 80 12.69 12.62 -13.14
C ARG A 80 12.94 12.88 -11.65
N GLU A 81 12.99 11.84 -10.83
CA GLU A 81 13.32 11.97 -9.40
C GLU A 81 14.75 12.46 -9.20
N ILE A 82 15.71 11.97 -9.99
CA ILE A 82 17.11 12.46 -9.96
C ILE A 82 17.16 13.96 -10.32
N GLN A 83 16.39 14.38 -11.33
CA GLN A 83 16.29 15.80 -11.71
C GLN A 83 15.73 16.64 -10.56
N TYR A 84 14.62 16.20 -9.94
CA TYR A 84 14.02 16.92 -8.82
C TYR A 84 14.93 16.98 -7.61
N GLU A 85 15.69 15.92 -7.30
CA GLU A 85 16.66 15.95 -6.21
C GLU A 85 17.76 16.99 -6.45
N LYS A 86 18.27 17.09 -7.68
CA LYS A 86 19.25 18.12 -8.06
C LYS A 86 18.66 19.53 -7.92
N GLU A 87 17.42 19.72 -8.36
CA GLU A 87 16.73 21.00 -8.25
C GLU A 87 16.51 21.39 -6.79
N ILE A 88 16.07 20.45 -5.95
CA ILE A 88 15.88 20.67 -4.51
C ILE A 88 17.21 21.05 -3.84
N GLN A 89 18.31 20.37 -4.18
CA GLN A 89 19.63 20.71 -3.64
C GLN A 89 20.06 22.12 -4.06
N LEU A 90 19.88 22.46 -5.33
CA LEU A 90 20.19 23.80 -5.84
C LEU A 90 19.33 24.87 -5.16
N LEU A 91 18.04 24.62 -4.99
CA LEU A 91 17.12 25.54 -4.32
C LEU A 91 17.50 25.74 -2.85
N LYS A 92 17.84 24.66 -2.12
CA LYS A 92 18.33 24.76 -0.74
C LYS A 92 19.61 25.60 -0.64
N ALA A 93 20.54 25.41 -1.56
CA ALA A 93 21.76 26.22 -1.60
C ALA A 93 21.47 27.71 -1.88
N LYS A 94 20.56 28.00 -2.82
CA LYS A 94 20.11 29.37 -3.11
C LYS A 94 19.44 30.02 -1.89
N VAL A 95 18.53 29.31 -1.23
CA VAL A 95 17.85 29.80 -0.02
C VAL A 95 18.87 30.12 1.07
N ALA A 96 19.78 29.19 1.37
CA ALA A 96 20.83 29.41 2.37
C ALA A 96 21.73 30.61 2.04
N TYR A 97 22.03 30.84 0.76
CA TYR A 97 22.78 32.02 0.32
C TYR A 97 22.00 33.32 0.54
N TYR A 98 20.71 33.35 0.19
CA TYR A 98 19.88 34.54 0.39
C TYR A 98 19.63 34.83 1.87
N GLU A 99 19.38 33.82 2.69
CA GLU A 99 19.29 33.95 4.15
C GLU A 99 20.58 34.54 4.74
N LYS A 100 21.75 34.09 4.24
CA LYS A 100 23.04 34.66 4.63
C LYS A 100 23.17 36.13 4.22
N LEU A 101 22.74 36.50 3.01
CA LEU A 101 22.77 37.89 2.57
C LEU A 101 21.82 38.78 3.39
N GLU A 102 20.62 38.30 3.68
CA GLU A 102 19.65 38.97 4.54
C GLU A 102 20.24 39.20 5.94
N HIS A 103 20.85 38.18 6.55
CA HIS A 103 21.55 38.31 7.82
C HIS A 103 22.69 39.35 7.76
N LEU A 104 23.32 39.54 6.59
CA LEU A 104 24.38 40.53 6.41
C LEU A 104 23.86 41.95 6.14
N GLN A 105 22.59 42.14 5.73
CA GLN A 105 22.03 43.46 5.41
C GLN A 105 22.18 44.50 6.53
N PRO A 106 21.94 44.18 7.84
CA PRO A 106 22.14 45.14 8.92
C PRO A 106 23.60 45.58 9.11
N PHE A 107 24.55 44.74 8.69
CA PHE A 107 25.99 44.98 8.83
C PHE A 107 26.60 45.71 7.62
N ILE A 108 25.90 45.74 6.49
CA ILE A 108 26.27 46.53 5.30
C ILE A 108 25.77 47.96 5.53
N LYS A 109 26.44 48.70 6.43
CA LYS A 109 26.17 50.11 6.71
C LYS A 109 26.33 50.93 5.42
N LYS A 110 25.27 51.64 5.02
CA LYS A 110 25.19 52.57 3.89
C LYS A 110 26.36 53.56 3.88
N LYS A 111 27.32 53.43 2.95
CA LYS A 111 28.22 54.54 2.58
C LYS A 111 27.37 55.60 1.88
N ARG A 112 26.87 56.58 2.63
CA ARG A 112 26.58 57.91 2.09
C ARG A 112 27.28 58.94 2.96
N GLU A 113 27.91 59.87 2.24
CA GLU A 113 28.42 61.17 2.66
C GLU A 113 29.88 61.22 3.13
N VAL A 114 30.81 61.20 2.17
CA VAL A 114 31.98 62.08 2.22
C VAL A 114 32.00 62.87 0.92
N GLY A 115 31.57 64.13 0.99
CA GLY A 115 31.54 65.02 -0.17
C GLY A 115 30.74 66.31 0.00
N LYS A 116 30.65 66.87 1.21
CA LYS A 116 30.24 68.27 1.43
C LYS A 116 31.02 68.89 2.59
N SER A 117 32.08 69.58 2.24
CA SER A 117 32.88 70.61 2.96
C SER A 117 34.29 70.46 2.37
N SER A 118 34.95 71.45 1.79
CA SER A 118 35.06 72.85 2.17
C SER A 118 35.76 73.58 1.04
N THR A 119 35.22 74.70 0.55
CA THR A 119 36.04 75.80 0.02
C THR A 119 35.39 77.11 0.42
N LYS A 120 36.15 77.82 1.24
CA LYS A 120 35.97 79.21 1.65
C LYS A 120 36.33 80.14 0.50
#